data_AF-A0A914SB82-F1
#
_entry.id   AF-A0A914SB82-F1
#
_cell.length_a   1.000
_cell.length_b   1.000
_cell.length_c   1.000
_cell.angle_alpha   90.00
_cell.angle_beta   90.00
_cell.angle_gamma   90.00
#
_symmetry.space_group_name_H-M   'P 1'
#
loop_
_entity.id
_entity.type
_entity.pdbx_description
1 polymer ?
#
loop_
_entity_poly.entity_id
_entity_poly.type
_entity_poly.pdbx_seq_one_letter_code
_entity_poly.pdbx_strand_id
1 'polypeptide(L)'
;MSLQARRDDLQCWRALSILAVLLFHIWPEQFPNGYLGVDIFFVLSGYLMACLFTFESKIVLSVIDFYYRRIKRILPIYLFIILITLIILAKQVFPDEYTLIVEDSKWAIGLATNYEDLLKKRGYFDAVSFWLILSLLCF
;
A
#
# COMPACT_ATOMS: atom_id res chain seq x y z
N MET A 1 -29.99 -3.73 -17.26
CA MET A 1 -29.22 -3.77 -18.52
C MET A 1 -27.77 -3.38 -18.23
N SER A 2 -27.00 -4.37 -17.78
CA SER A 2 -25.54 -4.58 -17.90
C SER A 2 -24.56 -3.40 -18.12
N LEU A 3 -24.44 -2.42 -17.22
CA LEU A 3 -23.36 -1.42 -17.30
C LEU A 3 -22.62 -1.16 -15.99
N GLN A 4 -22.37 -2.22 -15.22
CA GLN A 4 -21.08 -2.32 -14.55
C GLN A 4 -20.29 -3.41 -15.26
N ALA A 5 -20.07 -3.20 -16.57
CA ALA A 5 -19.01 -3.90 -17.26
C ALA A 5 -17.78 -3.66 -16.40
N ARG A 6 -17.27 -4.75 -15.81
CA ARG A 6 -16.00 -4.76 -15.12
C ARG A 6 -15.05 -4.07 -16.10
N ARG A 7 -14.53 -2.89 -15.75
CA ARG A 7 -13.60 -2.16 -16.62
C ARG A 7 -12.27 -2.90 -16.56
N ASP A 8 -12.26 -4.07 -17.18
CA ASP A 8 -11.14 -5.00 -17.18
C ASP A 8 -9.92 -4.32 -17.77
N ASP A 9 -10.11 -3.39 -18.73
CA ASP A 9 -9.06 -2.51 -19.24
C ASP A 9 -8.28 -1.81 -18.10
N LEU A 10 -8.99 -1.18 -17.15
CA LEU A 10 -8.35 -0.50 -16.03
C LEU A 10 -7.72 -1.47 -15.03
N GLN A 11 -8.29 -2.67 -14.89
CA GLN A 11 -7.72 -3.71 -14.03
C GLN A 11 -6.43 -4.29 -14.65
N CYS A 12 -6.39 -4.46 -15.97
CA CYS A 12 -5.21 -4.84 -16.73
C CYS A 12 -4.09 -3.79 -16.59
N TRP A 13 -4.42 -2.51 -16.73
CA TRP A 13 -3.44 -1.44 -16.51
C TRP A 13 -2.90 -1.42 -15.07
N ARG A 14 -3.75 -1.67 -14.07
CA ARG A 14 -3.30 -1.82 -12.68
C ARG A 14 -2.41 -3.05 -12.49
N ALA A 15 -2.75 -4.18 -13.11
CA ALA A 15 -1.92 -5.39 -13.06
C ALA A 15 -0.55 -5.17 -13.69
N LEU A 16 -0.49 -4.49 -14.84
CA LEU A 16 0.76 -4.14 -15.51
C LEU A 16 1.60 -3.16 -14.67
N SER A 17 0.95 -2.23 -13.99
CA SER A 17 1.61 -1.31 -13.05
C SER A 17 2.25 -2.07 -11.88
N ILE A 18 1.53 -3.04 -11.29
CA ILE A 18 2.07 -3.89 -10.23
C ILE A 18 3.25 -4.73 -10.76
N LEU A 19 3.13 -5.28 -11.97
CA LEU A 19 4.21 -6.06 -12.60
C LEU A 19 5.49 -5.22 -12.76
N ALA A 20 5.37 -3.97 -13.21
CA ALA A 20 6.50 -3.07 -13.34
C ALA A 20 7.20 -2.81 -12.00
N VAL A 21 6.43 -2.63 -10.92
CA VAL A 21 6.97 -2.44 -9.56
C VAL A 21 7.66 -3.72 -9.05
N LEU A 22 7.10 -4.89 -9.33
CA LEU A 22 7.71 -6.17 -8.97
C LEU A 22 9.04 -6.39 -9.72
N LEU A 23 9.07 -6.09 -11.03
CA LEU A 23 10.28 -6.20 -11.83
C LEU A 23 11.38 -5.25 -11.34
N PHE A 24 11.03 -4.02 -10.94
CA PHE A 24 11.97 -3.08 -10.31
C PHE A 24 12.59 -3.64 -9.02
N HIS A 25 11.81 -4.33 -8.19
CA HIS A 25 12.34 -4.91 -6.95
C HIS A 25 13.23 -6.14 -7.18
N ILE A 26 12.99 -6.92 -8.24
CA ILE A 26 13.78 -8.13 -8.54
C ILE A 26 15.05 -7.77 -9.33
N TRP A 27 14.94 -6.85 -10.29
CA TRP A 27 16.00 -6.47 -11.24
C TRP A 27 16.08 -4.95 -11.40
N PRO A 28 16.59 -4.24 -10.39
CA PRO A 28 16.60 -2.77 -10.37
C PRO A 28 17.47 -2.17 -11.49
N GLU A 29 18.58 -2.81 -11.86
CA GLU A 29 19.48 -2.32 -12.91
C GLU A 29 18.89 -2.46 -14.33
N GLN A 30 18.11 -3.51 -14.57
CA GLN A 30 17.48 -3.78 -15.87
C GLN A 30 16.17 -3.01 -16.06
N PHE A 31 15.47 -2.67 -14.97
CA PHE A 31 14.21 -1.95 -14.97
C PHE A 31 14.22 -0.71 -14.07
N PRO A 32 15.14 0.25 -14.27
CA PRO A 32 15.32 1.39 -13.36
C PRO A 32 14.08 2.28 -13.24
N ASN A 33 13.20 2.25 -14.25
CA ASN A 33 11.98 3.06 -14.30
C ASN A 33 10.72 2.34 -13.80
N GLY A 34 10.83 1.13 -13.25
CA GLY A 34 9.65 0.38 -12.82
C GLY A 34 8.92 0.99 -11.60
N TYR A 35 9.55 1.95 -10.90
CA TYR A 35 8.90 2.73 -9.84
C TYR A 35 7.72 3.58 -10.36
N LEU A 36 7.71 3.97 -11.64
CA LEU A 36 6.59 4.70 -12.26
C LEU A 36 5.27 3.91 -12.19
N GLY A 37 5.35 2.58 -12.05
CA GLY A 37 4.18 1.73 -11.84
C GLY A 37 3.42 2.08 -10.55
N VAL A 38 4.10 2.60 -9.53
CA VAL A 38 3.46 3.04 -8.27
C VAL A 38 2.50 4.21 -8.54
N ASP A 39 2.97 5.24 -9.25
CA ASP A 39 2.18 6.43 -9.57
C ASP A 39 0.98 6.07 -10.46
N ILE A 40 1.21 5.27 -11.50
CA ILE A 40 0.16 4.82 -12.42
C ILE A 40 -0.91 4.01 -11.65
N PHE A 41 -0.49 3.12 -10.75
CA PHE A 41 -1.43 2.32 -9.95
C PHE A 41 -2.29 3.20 -9.03
N PHE A 42 -1.71 4.20 -8.38
CA PHE A 42 -2.44 5.10 -7.48
C PHE A 42 -3.41 6.01 -8.24
N VAL A 43 -3.00 6.58 -9.37
CA VAL A 43 -3.88 7.42 -10.21
C VAL A 43 -5.07 6.61 -10.72
N LEU A 44 -4.84 5.41 -11.25
CA LEU A 44 -5.92 4.53 -11.74
C LEU A 44 -6.87 4.09 -10.62
N SER A 45 -6.32 3.78 -9.44
CA SER A 45 -7.13 3.41 -8.28
C SER A 45 -7.98 4.59 -7.80
N GLY A 46 -7.40 5.81 -7.74
CA GLY A 46 -8.11 7.04 -7.38
C GLY A 46 -9.25 7.37 -8.36
N TYR A 47 -8.97 7.31 -9.66
CA TYR A 47 -9.96 7.49 -10.71
C TYR A 47 -11.14 6.51 -10.57
N LEU A 48 -10.85 5.23 -10.36
CA LEU A 48 -11.89 4.21 -10.17
C LEU A 48 -12.74 4.49 -8.93
N MET A 49 -12.10 4.85 -7.80
CA MET A 49 -12.83 5.19 -6.57
C MET A 49 -13.73 6.42 -6.75
N ALA A 50 -13.24 7.46 -7.45
CA ALA A 50 -14.01 8.66 -7.75
C ALA A 50 -15.21 8.35 -8.64
N CYS A 51 -15.03 7.57 -9.72
CA CYS A 51 -16.14 7.13 -10.54
C CYS A 51 -17.19 6.33 -9.74
N LEU A 52 -16.78 5.36 -8.92
CA LEU A 52 -17.72 4.61 -8.07
C LEU A 52 -18.53 5.54 -7.16
N PHE A 53 -17.90 6.57 -6.62
CA PHE A 53 -18.56 7.54 -5.76
C PHE A 53 -19.61 8.37 -6.51
N THR A 54 -19.30 8.86 -7.71
CA THR A 54 -20.22 9.68 -8.52
C THR A 54 -21.44 8.90 -9.02
N PHE A 55 -21.31 7.59 -9.25
CA PHE A 55 -22.44 6.75 -9.68
C PHE A 55 -23.40 6.38 -8.52
N GLU A 56 -22.93 6.39 -7.27
CA GLU A 56 -23.76 6.12 -6.07
C GLU A 56 -24.42 7.38 -5.48
N SER A 57 -24.09 8.58 -5.96
CA SER A 57 -24.43 9.85 -5.30
C SER A 57 -25.86 10.31 -5.52
N LYS A 58 -26.85 9.61 -4.93
CA LYS A 58 -28.17 10.19 -4.67
C LYS A 58 -28.42 10.65 -3.24
N ILE A 59 -27.59 10.29 -2.24
CA ILE A 59 -27.82 10.69 -0.82
C ILE A 59 -26.50 10.82 -0.04
N VAL A 60 -26.39 11.81 0.85
CA VAL A 60 -25.25 12.07 1.77
C VAL A 60 -24.90 10.86 2.67
N LEU A 61 -25.85 9.95 2.94
CA LEU A 61 -25.62 8.68 3.65
C LEU A 61 -24.65 7.73 2.90
N SER A 62 -24.45 7.92 1.59
CA SER A 62 -23.58 7.08 0.75
C SER A 62 -22.09 7.14 1.16
N VAL A 63 -21.60 8.26 1.71
CA VAL A 63 -20.17 8.41 2.05
C VAL A 63 -19.77 7.52 3.23
N ILE A 64 -20.57 7.51 4.29
CA ILE A 64 -20.31 6.69 5.48
C ILE A 64 -20.39 5.20 5.10
N ASP A 65 -21.41 4.82 4.32
CA ASP A 65 -21.56 3.44 3.85
C ASP A 65 -20.40 3.02 2.94
N PHE A 66 -19.88 3.94 2.12
CA PHE A 66 -18.72 3.73 1.25
C PHE A 66 -17.43 3.49 2.03
N TYR A 67 -17.19 4.23 3.12
CA TYR A 67 -16.05 3.99 4.00
C TYR A 67 -16.26 2.74 4.86
N TYR A 68 -17.47 2.49 5.36
CA TYR A 68 -17.80 1.30 6.13
C TYR A 68 -17.52 0.01 5.35
N ARG A 69 -17.98 -0.07 4.08
CA ARG A 69 -17.70 -1.21 3.19
C ARG A 69 -16.20 -1.42 2.96
N ARG A 70 -15.42 -0.33 2.88
CA ARG A 70 -13.95 -0.40 2.73
C ARG A 70 -13.29 -0.91 3.99
N ILE A 71 -13.64 -0.35 5.15
CA ILE A 71 -13.07 -0.77 6.44
C ILE A 71 -13.36 -2.25 6.68
N LYS A 72 -14.60 -2.70 6.46
CA LYS A 72 -14.97 -4.12 6.62
C LYS A 72 -14.19 -5.07 5.71
N ARG A 73 -13.67 -4.59 4.57
CA ARG A 73 -12.84 -5.38 3.64
C ARG A 73 -11.34 -5.31 3.94
N ILE A 74 -10.82 -4.13 4.31
CA ILE A 74 -9.38 -3.88 4.47
C ILE A 74 -8.89 -4.21 5.90
N LEU A 75 -9.69 -3.90 6.92
CA LEU A 75 -9.34 -4.13 8.32
C LEU A 75 -9.05 -5.62 8.65
N PRO A 76 -9.84 -6.62 8.18
CA PRO A 76 -9.56 -8.02 8.53
C PRO A 76 -8.22 -8.50 7.98
N ILE A 77 -7.88 -8.16 6.73
CA ILE A 77 -6.60 -8.56 6.13
C ILE A 77 -5.43 -7.83 6.80
N TYR A 78 -5.63 -6.56 7.16
CA TYR A 78 -4.63 -5.76 7.85
C TYR A 78 -4.24 -6.35 9.21
N LEU A 79 -5.25 -6.62 10.07
CA LEU A 79 -5.01 -7.21 11.38
C LEU A 79 -4.47 -8.64 11.28
N PHE A 80 -4.91 -9.41 10.28
CA PHE A 80 -4.41 -10.75 10.03
C PHE A 80 -2.92 -10.78 9.68
N ILE A 81 -2.45 -9.84 8.83
CA ILE A 81 -1.04 -9.73 8.49
C ILE A 81 -0.22 -9.35 9.73
N ILE A 82 -0.66 -8.36 10.51
CA ILE A 82 0.03 -7.98 11.77
C ILE A 82 0.14 -9.19 12.71
N LEU A 83 -0.95 -9.95 12.88
CA LEU A 83 -0.96 -11.14 13.71
C LEU A 83 0.06 -12.18 13.22
N ILE A 84 0.09 -12.47 11.92
CA ILE A 84 1.05 -13.42 11.35
C ILE A 84 2.49 -12.94 11.58
N THR A 85 2.77 -11.67 11.31
CA THR A 85 4.10 -11.08 11.50
C THR A 85 4.56 -11.24 12.96
N LEU A 86 3.69 -10.95 13.93
CA LEU A 86 4.00 -11.12 15.36
C LEU A 86 4.20 -12.60 15.74
N ILE A 87 3.46 -13.54 15.17
CA ILE A 87 3.65 -14.99 15.41
C ILE A 87 5.00 -15.46 14.87
N ILE A 88 5.39 -15.02 13.67
CA ILE A 88 6.70 -15.34 13.08
C ILE A 88 7.81 -14.77 13.95
N LEU A 89 7.64 -13.52 14.40
CA LEU A 89 8.59 -12.85 15.27
C LEU A 89 8.74 -13.54 16.63
N ALA A 90 7.64 -14.00 17.22
CA ALA A 90 7.64 -14.74 18.49
C ALA A 90 8.41 -16.06 18.42
N LYS A 91 8.56 -16.65 17.22
CA LYS A 91 9.43 -17.81 16.97
C LYS A 91 10.92 -17.45 16.88
N GLN A 92 11.28 -16.19 17.16
CA GLN A 92 12.66 -15.65 17.14
C GLN A 92 13.40 -15.90 15.82
N VAL A 93 12.68 -15.87 14.70
CA VAL A 93 13.29 -15.99 13.36
C VAL A 93 14.26 -14.82 13.09
N PHE A 94 13.97 -13.64 13.66
CA PHE A 94 14.77 -12.42 13.55
C PHE A 94 14.97 -11.77 14.94
N PRO A 95 15.95 -12.22 15.74
CA PRO A 95 16.14 -11.73 17.11
C PRO A 95 16.59 -10.27 17.19
N ASP A 96 17.34 -9.78 16.20
CA ASP A 96 17.90 -8.42 16.19
C ASP A 96 16.84 -7.33 15.92
N GLU A 97 15.74 -7.69 15.24
CA GLU A 97 14.67 -6.76 14.83
C GLU A 97 13.43 -6.82 15.74
N TYR A 98 13.48 -7.65 16.79
CA TYR A 98 12.32 -7.94 17.66
C TYR A 98 11.69 -6.68 18.27
N THR A 99 12.51 -5.83 18.88
CA THR A 99 12.04 -4.65 19.61
C THR A 99 11.43 -3.61 18.68
N LEU A 100 12.02 -3.43 17.49
CA LEU A 100 11.56 -2.50 16.48
C LEU A 100 10.21 -2.92 15.88
N ILE A 101 10.08 -4.19 15.48
CA ILE A 101 8.84 -4.70 14.89
C ILE A 101 7.68 -4.67 15.90
N VAL A 102 7.96 -4.94 17.18
CA VAL A 102 6.95 -4.84 18.25
C VAL A 102 6.52 -3.39 18.48
N GLU A 103 7.43 -2.42 18.37
CA GLU A 103 7.11 -0.98 18.47
C GLU A 103 6.24 -0.53 17.29
N ASP A 104 6.66 -0.82 16.06
CA ASP A 104 5.93 -0.46 14.84
C ASP A 104 4.55 -1.13 14.80
N SER A 105 4.44 -2.37 15.29
CA SER A 105 3.16 -3.10 15.36
C SER A 105 2.13 -2.40 16.27
N LYS A 106 2.56 -1.72 17.33
CA LYS A 106 1.65 -0.97 18.23
C LYS A 106 1.02 0.21 17.50
N TRP A 107 1.83 0.96 16.75
CA TRP A 107 1.36 2.08 15.93
C TRP A 107 0.51 1.60 14.76
N ALA A 108 0.84 0.44 14.18
CA ALA A 108 0.05 -0.22 13.15
C ALA A 108 -1.36 -0.58 13.63
N ILE A 109 -1.49 -1.26 14.78
CA ILE A 109 -2.81 -1.59 15.35
C ILE A 109 -3.65 -0.32 15.60
N GLY A 110 -3.02 0.77 16.02
CA GLY A 110 -3.67 2.06 16.21
C GLY A 110 -3.98 2.84 14.91
N LEU A 111 -3.64 2.30 13.73
CA LEU A 111 -3.70 2.98 12.43
C LEU A 111 -2.98 4.34 12.44
N ALA A 112 -1.92 4.44 13.24
CA ALA A 112 -1.23 5.67 13.58
C ALA A 112 0.27 5.65 13.19
N THR A 113 0.67 4.73 12.30
CA THR A 113 2.05 4.63 11.78
C THR A 113 2.54 5.95 11.18
N ASN A 114 1.66 6.65 10.46
CA ASN A 114 2.01 7.94 9.85
C ASN A 114 2.34 9.02 10.89
N TYR A 115 1.77 8.94 12.10
CA TYR A 115 2.05 9.89 13.18
C TYR A 115 3.39 9.59 13.84
N GLU A 116 3.71 8.31 14.03
CA GLU A 116 5.03 7.87 14.47
C GLU A 116 6.12 8.34 13.52
N ASP A 117 5.97 8.14 12.22
CA ASP A 117 6.96 8.57 11.22
C ASP A 117 7.13 10.09 11.19
N LEU A 118 6.02 10.84 11.33
CA LEU A 118 6.05 12.30 11.45
C LEU A 118 6.85 12.76 12.68
N LEU A 119 6.62 12.12 13.84
CA LEU A 119 7.34 12.42 15.08
C LEU A 119 8.81 12.01 15.01
N LYS A 120 9.11 10.88 14.37
CA LYS A 120 10.47 10.37 14.15
C LYS A 120 11.19 11.08 12.99
N LYS A 121 10.53 12.03 12.32
CA LYS A 121 11.03 12.75 11.12
C LYS A 121 11.56 11.81 10.03
N ARG A 122 10.99 10.61 9.91
CA ARG A 122 11.29 9.70 8.82
C ARG A 122 10.49 10.15 7.60
N GLY A 123 11.15 10.36 6.47
CA GLY A 123 10.45 10.64 5.22
C GLY A 123 9.65 9.40 4.80
N TYR A 124 8.45 9.59 4.24
CA TYR A 124 7.65 8.51 3.65
C TYR A 124 8.45 7.69 2.62
N PHE A 125 9.37 8.34 1.91
CA PHE A 125 10.27 7.75 0.92
C PHE A 125 11.60 7.25 1.50
N ASP A 126 11.87 7.46 2.79
CA ASP A 126 13.04 6.87 3.47
C ASP A 126 12.76 5.41 3.84
N ALA A 127 11.50 5.09 4.19
CA ALA A 127 11.05 3.72 4.50
C ALA A 127 10.74 2.89 3.25
N VAL A 128 10.29 3.53 2.16
CA VAL A 128 10.19 2.93 0.83
C VAL A 128 11.55 3.13 0.16
N SER A 129 12.49 2.23 0.44
CA SER A 129 13.92 2.30 0.08
C SER A 129 14.22 2.91 -1.29
N PHE A 130 14.34 4.24 -1.32
CA PHE A 130 15.00 5.01 -2.38
C PHE A 130 16.54 4.83 -2.33
N TRP A 131 17.04 4.19 -1.27
CA TRP A 131 18.45 4.00 -0.93
C TRP A 131 19.29 3.21 -1.96
N LEU A 132 18.66 2.46 -2.86
CA LEU A 132 19.37 1.85 -4.00
C LEU A 132 19.76 2.89 -5.07
N ILE A 133 19.04 4.02 -5.15
CA ILE A 133 19.19 5.04 -6.21
C ILE A 133 20.27 6.07 -5.85
N LEU A 134 20.48 6.38 -4.56
CA LEU A 134 21.48 7.37 -4.15
C LEU A 134 22.88 6.76 -3.90
N SER A 135 22.96 5.46 -3.58
CA SER A 135 24.25 4.77 -3.36
C SER A 135 25.02 4.50 -4.66
N LEU A 136 24.34 4.51 -5.81
CA LEU A 136 24.94 4.35 -7.15
C LEU A 136 25.36 5.67 -7.82
N LEU A 137 25.18 6.82 -7.16
CA LEU A 137 25.62 8.14 -7.66
C LEU A 137 26.88 8.66 -6.95
N CYS A 138 27.48 7.87 -6.07
CA CYS A 138 28.74 8.20 -5.38
C CYS A 138 29.89 7.23 -5.71
N PHE A 139 29.79 6.49 -6.82
CA PHE A 139 30.89 5.84 -7.52
C PHE A 139 30.70 5.95 -9.03
#